data_AF-A0A370AUE8-F1
#
_entry.id   AF-A0A370AUE8-F1
#
_cell.length_a   1.000
_cell.length_b   1.000
_cell.length_c   1.000
_cell.angle_alpha   90.00
_cell.angle_beta   90.00
_cell.angle_gamma   90.00
#
_symmetry.space_group_name_H-M   'P 1'
#
loop_
_entity.id
_entity.type
_entity.pdbx_description
1 polymer ?
#
loop_
_entity_poly.entity_id
_entity_poly.type
_entity_poly.pdbx_seq_one_letter_code
_entity_poly.pdbx_strand_id
1 'polypeptide(L)'
;MTVLVENDLEFDFSPAIEAINFDDDALHNPSTIKRVDFIAEFDDRFIFLEVKDPDIPGSSNPEAFKKKLLTGNLIPNLAAKYRDSYWFRSHSGNITKRIYYVVLISMASLEPALLLSKQDQLKQSLPLTHKDWSAPCAAGCVILNLDQYKKQFGSNSVRRLSAGGK
;
A
#
# COMPACT_ATOMS: atom_id res chain seq x y z
N MET A 1 -14.61 13.55 7.31
CA MET A 1 -13.26 13.70 6.74
C MET A 1 -12.42 12.63 7.40
N THR A 2 -11.95 11.64 6.64
CA THR A 2 -11.15 10.54 7.19
C THR A 2 -9.73 10.73 6.70
N VAL A 3 -8.86 11.19 7.59
CA VAL A 3 -7.46 11.50 7.28
C VAL A 3 -6.57 10.54 8.04
N LEU A 4 -5.65 9.90 7.34
CA LEU A 4 -4.67 8.98 7.93
C LEU A 4 -3.26 9.46 7.59
N VAL A 5 -2.32 9.25 8.50
CA VAL A 5 -0.95 9.74 8.38
C VAL A 5 0.02 8.58 8.51
N GLU A 6 0.95 8.47 7.57
CA GLU A 6 2.11 7.58 7.64
C GLU A 6 3.37 8.44 7.53
N ASN A 7 4.02 8.65 8.67
CA ASN A 7 5.15 9.56 8.82
C ASN A 7 4.86 10.99 8.31
N ASP A 8 5.52 11.45 7.24
CA ASP A 8 5.34 12.78 6.65
C ASP A 8 4.24 12.83 5.58
N LEU A 9 3.61 11.69 5.24
CA LEU A 9 2.55 11.62 4.24
C LEU A 9 1.18 11.56 4.91
N GLU A 10 0.34 12.54 4.60
CA GLU A 10 -1.07 12.58 4.98
C GLU A 10 -1.94 12.19 3.79
N PHE A 11 -2.88 11.28 4.01
CA PHE A 11 -3.81 10.74 3.02
C PHE A 11 -5.24 11.16 3.33
N ASP A 12 -5.93 11.67 2.32
CA ASP A 12 -7.36 12.00 2.41
C ASP A 12 -8.22 10.85 1.88
N PHE A 13 -8.86 10.15 2.80
CA PHE A 13 -9.84 9.09 2.53
C PHE A 13 -11.27 9.56 2.75
N SER A 14 -11.55 10.87 2.70
CA SER A 14 -12.93 11.39 2.80
C SER A 14 -13.94 10.79 1.82
N PRO A 15 -13.57 10.35 0.60
CA PRO A 15 -14.51 9.66 -0.30
C PRO A 15 -14.74 8.18 0.07
N ALA A 16 -14.01 7.62 1.03
CA ALA A 16 -14.20 6.25 1.51
C ALA A 16 -15.36 6.18 2.51
N ILE A 17 -16.08 5.05 2.52
CA ILE A 17 -17.06 4.70 3.56
C ILE A 17 -16.34 4.60 4.91
N GLU A 18 -15.18 3.94 4.90
CA GLU A 18 -14.32 3.76 6.07
C GLU A 18 -12.86 3.74 5.61
N ALA A 19 -11.95 4.26 6.44
CA ALA A 19 -10.53 3.97 6.31
C ALA A 19 -9.89 3.83 7.68
N ILE A 20 -9.02 2.83 7.82
CA ILE A 20 -8.36 2.48 9.09
C ILE A 20 -6.84 2.42 8.91
N ASN A 21 -6.12 2.80 9.97
CA ASN A 21 -4.73 2.37 10.15
C ASN A 21 -4.76 0.88 10.47
N PHE A 22 -4.33 0.05 9.52
CA PHE A 22 -4.35 -1.39 9.65
C PHE A 22 -3.04 -1.95 10.20
N ASP A 23 -1.96 -1.16 10.24
CA ASP A 23 -0.72 -1.51 10.94
C ASP A 23 -0.71 -1.01 12.40
N ASP A 24 -1.88 -0.91 13.02
CA ASP A 24 -2.05 -0.57 14.43
C ASP A 24 -2.08 -1.83 15.30
N ASP A 25 -1.10 -1.98 16.20
CA ASP A 25 -1.03 -3.09 17.15
C ASP A 25 -2.28 -3.23 18.04
N ALA A 26 -3.05 -2.18 18.28
CA ALA A 26 -4.30 -2.29 19.05
C ALA A 26 -5.38 -3.10 18.32
N LEU A 27 -5.34 -3.16 16.99
CA LEU A 27 -6.28 -3.95 16.17
C LEU A 27 -5.92 -5.43 16.13
N HIS A 28 -4.70 -5.79 16.52
CA HIS A 28 -4.15 -7.11 16.31
C HIS A 28 -3.61 -7.68 17.62
N ASN A 29 -4.08 -8.87 17.98
CA ASN A 29 -3.40 -9.62 19.04
C ASN A 29 -1.92 -9.84 18.69
N PRO A 30 -1.03 -9.99 19.70
CA PRO A 30 0.39 -10.26 19.49
C PRO A 30 0.60 -11.38 18.46
N SER A 31 1.17 -11.03 17.32
CA SER A 31 1.31 -11.91 16.18
C SER A 31 2.44 -11.44 15.27
N THR A 32 2.92 -12.34 14.41
CA THR A 32 4.00 -12.07 13.45
C THR A 32 3.49 -11.74 12.05
N ILE A 33 2.18 -11.53 11.90
CA ILE A 33 1.57 -11.20 10.61
C ILE A 33 2.13 -9.88 10.11
N LYS A 34 2.33 -9.77 8.81
CA LYS A 34 2.71 -8.52 8.18
C LYS A 34 1.46 -7.80 7.71
N ARG A 35 1.36 -6.50 7.99
CA ARG A 35 0.15 -5.72 7.72
C ARG A 35 0.45 -4.67 6.68
N VAL A 36 -0.53 -4.34 5.84
CA VAL A 36 -0.48 -3.09 5.07
C VAL A 36 -0.76 -1.92 6.02
N ASP A 37 -0.23 -0.75 5.69
CA ASP A 37 -0.39 0.42 6.55
C ASP A 37 -1.86 0.87 6.65
N PHE A 38 -2.58 0.93 5.53
CA PHE A 38 -3.98 1.35 5.50
C PHE A 38 -4.90 0.39 4.75
N ILE A 39 -6.16 0.33 5.21
CA ILE A 39 -7.27 -0.25 4.46
C ILE A 39 -8.37 0.80 4.34
N ALA A 40 -8.79 1.09 3.11
CA ALA A 40 -9.90 1.99 2.83
C ALA A 40 -11.00 1.25 2.05
N GLU A 41 -12.24 1.38 2.53
CA GLU A 41 -13.44 0.82 1.92
C GLU A 41 -14.20 1.90 1.14
N PHE A 42 -14.46 1.63 -0.14
CA PHE A 42 -15.32 2.44 -1.00
C PHE A 42 -16.57 1.63 -1.36
N ASP A 43 -17.54 2.24 -2.04
CA ASP A 43 -18.79 1.58 -2.43
C ASP A 43 -18.58 0.28 -3.22
N ASP A 44 -17.61 0.26 -4.13
CA ASP A 44 -17.39 -0.85 -5.08
C ASP A 44 -16.12 -1.69 -4.82
N ARG A 45 -15.25 -1.23 -3.92
CA ARG A 45 -13.91 -1.82 -3.73
C ARG A 45 -13.28 -1.54 -2.36
N PHE A 46 -12.29 -2.34 -2.02
CA PHE A 46 -11.30 -2.03 -0.99
C PHE A 46 -9.98 -1.60 -1.63
N ILE A 47 -9.31 -0.64 -1.02
CA ILE A 47 -7.91 -0.30 -1.28
C ILE A 47 -7.08 -0.77 -0.09
N PHE A 48 -6.15 -1.67 -0.34
CA PHE A 48 -5.13 -2.06 0.62
C PHE A 48 -3.88 -1.27 0.24
N LEU A 49 -3.46 -0.34 1.10
CA LEU A 49 -2.38 0.60 0.80
C LEU A 49 -1.17 0.33 1.70
N GLU A 50 -0.04 0.10 1.06
CA GLU A 50 1.27 0.06 1.69
C GLU A 50 2.09 1.27 1.21
N VAL A 51 2.74 1.97 2.12
CA VAL A 51 3.49 3.20 1.91
C VAL A 51 4.96 2.97 2.22
N LYS A 52 5.82 3.45 1.33
CA LYS A 52 7.27 3.50 1.51
C LYS A 52 7.76 4.89 1.13
N ASP A 53 8.19 5.68 2.11
CA ASP A 53 8.69 7.04 1.90
C ASP A 53 10.19 7.16 2.26
N PRO A 54 11.10 6.66 1.42
CA PRO A 54 12.54 6.82 1.65
C PRO A 54 13.00 8.28 1.65
N ASP A 55 12.25 9.16 0.98
CA ASP A 55 12.53 10.60 0.85
C ASP A 55 11.91 11.42 1.99
N ILE A 56 11.49 10.79 3.09
CA ILE A 56 11.01 11.49 4.27
C ILE A 56 12.06 12.54 4.74
N PRO A 57 11.66 13.79 5.02
CA PRO A 57 12.57 14.79 5.56
C PRO A 57 13.25 14.29 6.84
N GLY A 58 14.59 14.39 6.87
CA GLY A 58 15.37 13.88 8.00
C GLY A 58 15.69 12.39 7.95
N SER A 59 15.32 11.67 6.88
CA SER A 59 15.75 10.29 6.63
C SER A 59 17.27 10.17 6.63
N SER A 60 17.81 9.36 7.54
CA SER A 60 19.25 9.14 7.63
C SER A 60 19.79 8.19 6.55
N ASN A 61 18.95 7.50 5.78
CA ASN A 61 19.43 6.45 4.85
C ASN A 61 18.53 6.09 3.65
N PRO A 62 18.26 7.01 2.70
CA PRO A 62 17.56 6.70 1.44
C PRO A 62 18.25 5.58 0.63
N GLU A 63 19.58 5.51 0.69
CA GLU A 63 20.39 4.51 0.00
C GLU A 63 20.13 3.07 0.50
N ALA A 64 19.80 2.88 1.77
CA ALA A 64 19.41 1.55 2.29
C ALA A 64 18.10 1.05 1.67
N PHE A 65 17.13 1.94 1.44
CA PHE A 65 15.91 1.57 0.73
C PHE A 65 16.20 1.24 -0.73
N LYS A 66 17.01 2.07 -1.41
CA LYS A 66 17.45 1.81 -2.79
C LYS A 66 18.16 0.46 -2.91
N LYS A 67 19.04 0.14 -1.95
CA LYS A 67 19.66 -1.18 -1.86
C LYS A 67 18.61 -2.28 -1.71
N LYS A 68 17.66 -2.18 -0.77
CA LYS A 68 16.58 -3.19 -0.61
C LYS A 68 15.72 -3.36 -1.87
N LEU A 69 15.43 -2.25 -2.57
CA LEU A 69 14.69 -2.23 -3.82
C LEU A 69 15.45 -3.01 -4.92
N LEU A 70 16.78 -2.86 -4.98
CA LEU A 70 17.65 -3.52 -5.95
C LEU A 70 18.01 -4.98 -5.56
N THR A 71 18.29 -5.25 -4.29
CA THR A 71 18.83 -6.53 -3.79
C THR A 71 17.75 -7.56 -3.42
N GLY A 72 16.47 -7.30 -3.71
CA GLY A 72 15.46 -8.35 -3.88
C GLY A 72 14.53 -8.65 -2.69
N ASN A 73 14.85 -8.23 -1.46
CA ASN A 73 14.00 -8.57 -0.30
C ASN A 73 12.72 -7.74 -0.17
N LEU A 74 12.58 -6.65 -0.93
CA LEU A 74 11.40 -5.80 -0.87
C LEU A 74 10.15 -6.53 -1.38
N ILE A 75 10.23 -7.19 -2.54
CA ILE A 75 9.06 -7.80 -3.19
C ILE A 75 8.43 -8.93 -2.35
N PRO A 76 9.20 -9.91 -1.82
CA PRO A 76 8.62 -10.92 -0.94
C PRO A 76 8.00 -10.34 0.33
N ASN A 77 8.56 -9.23 0.84
CA ASN A 77 8.02 -8.55 2.01
C ASN A 77 6.67 -7.88 1.72
N LEU A 78 6.55 -7.14 0.61
CA LEU A 78 5.30 -6.54 0.14
C LEU A 78 4.23 -7.60 -0.13
N ALA A 79 4.61 -8.69 -0.81
CA ALA A 79 3.71 -9.80 -1.07
C ALA A 79 3.18 -10.43 0.23
N ALA A 80 4.05 -10.60 1.24
CA ALA A 80 3.64 -11.11 2.54
C ALA A 80 2.69 -10.15 3.28
N LYS A 81 2.96 -8.83 3.29
CA LYS A 81 2.06 -7.82 3.87
C LYS A 81 0.65 -7.90 3.29
N TYR A 82 0.53 -8.02 1.97
CA TYR A 82 -0.77 -8.19 1.33
C TYR A 82 -1.44 -9.52 1.70
N ARG A 83 -0.73 -10.65 1.60
CA ARG A 83 -1.31 -11.98 1.88
C ARG A 83 -1.84 -12.09 3.30
N ASP A 84 -1.07 -11.64 4.27
CA ASP A 84 -1.41 -11.70 5.69
C ASP A 84 -2.57 -10.75 6.00
N SER A 85 -2.58 -9.54 5.42
CA SER A 85 -3.70 -8.59 5.57
C SER A 85 -4.99 -9.12 4.94
N TYR A 86 -4.90 -9.72 3.76
CA TYR A 86 -6.02 -10.35 3.07
C TYR A 86 -6.59 -11.49 3.91
N TRP A 87 -5.72 -12.39 4.39
CA TRP A 87 -6.10 -13.52 5.22
C TRP A 87 -6.79 -13.06 6.52
N PHE A 88 -6.24 -12.05 7.19
CA PHE A 88 -6.85 -11.51 8.40
C PHE A 88 -8.26 -10.99 8.12
N ARG A 89 -8.40 -10.11 7.11
CA ARG A 89 -9.69 -9.48 6.77
C ARG A 89 -10.73 -10.48 6.26
N SER A 90 -10.30 -11.54 5.55
CA SER A 90 -11.23 -12.58 5.09
C SER A 90 -11.84 -13.35 6.26
N HIS A 91 -11.09 -13.56 7.34
CA HIS A 91 -11.58 -14.24 8.55
C HIS A 91 -12.37 -13.31 9.48
N SER A 92 -12.13 -11.99 9.41
CA SER A 92 -12.96 -10.99 10.10
C SER A 92 -14.34 -10.79 9.46
N GLY A 93 -14.65 -11.46 8.34
CA GLY A 93 -15.94 -11.35 7.64
C GLY A 93 -16.12 -10.09 6.79
N ASN A 94 -15.06 -9.30 6.60
CA ASN A 94 -15.15 -7.93 6.07
C ASN A 94 -14.64 -7.78 4.62
N ILE A 95 -14.61 -8.86 3.83
CA ILE A 95 -14.25 -8.82 2.40
C ILE A 95 -15.44 -9.24 1.55
N THR A 96 -16.22 -8.26 1.12
CA THR A 96 -17.39 -8.45 0.23
C THR A 96 -17.21 -7.79 -1.13
N LYS A 97 -16.15 -6.99 -1.30
CA LYS A 97 -15.87 -6.17 -2.48
C LYS A 97 -14.51 -6.54 -3.07
N ARG A 98 -14.26 -6.09 -4.31
CA ARG A 98 -12.97 -6.30 -4.97
C ARG A 98 -11.86 -5.58 -4.23
N ILE A 99 -10.72 -6.23 -4.06
CA ILE A 99 -9.55 -5.64 -3.40
C ILE A 99 -8.56 -5.18 -4.46
N TYR A 100 -8.09 -3.94 -4.35
CA TYR A 100 -6.93 -3.44 -5.08
C TYR A 100 -5.78 -3.24 -4.11
N TYR A 101 -4.66 -3.90 -4.37
CA TYR A 101 -3.43 -3.70 -3.62
C TYR A 101 -2.59 -2.60 -4.25
N VAL A 102 -2.36 -1.53 -3.50
CA VAL A 102 -1.60 -0.36 -3.93
C VAL A 102 -0.36 -0.26 -3.06
N VAL A 103 0.82 -0.19 -3.68
CA VAL A 103 2.07 0.15 -3.01
C VAL A 103 2.51 1.53 -3.47
N LEU A 104 2.52 2.51 -2.57
CA LEU A 104 3.07 3.82 -2.83
C LEU A 104 4.55 3.84 -2.46
N ILE A 105 5.41 4.18 -3.42
CA ILE A 105 6.83 4.46 -3.18
C ILE A 105 7.07 5.96 -3.46
N SER A 106 7.21 6.72 -2.38
CA SER A 106 7.49 8.14 -2.42
C SER A 106 9.01 8.36 -2.49
N MET A 107 9.54 8.30 -3.71
CA MET A 107 10.97 8.45 -3.99
C MET A 107 11.15 9.20 -5.32
N ALA A 108 11.70 10.41 -5.28
CA ALA A 108 11.90 11.26 -6.44
C ALA A 108 12.93 10.70 -7.42
N SER A 109 13.94 9.97 -6.92
CA SER A 109 14.98 9.33 -7.74
C SER A 109 14.58 7.94 -8.27
N LEU A 110 13.30 7.58 -8.18
CA LEU A 110 12.81 6.28 -8.65
C LEU A 110 12.55 6.29 -10.16
N GLU A 111 13.37 5.53 -10.88
CA GLU A 111 13.22 5.36 -12.33
C GLU A 111 11.91 4.62 -12.70
N PRO A 112 11.11 5.14 -13.65
CA PRO A 112 9.85 4.50 -14.05
C PRO A 112 9.99 3.04 -14.51
N ALA A 113 11.09 2.73 -15.22
CA ALA A 113 11.36 1.36 -15.68
C ALA A 113 11.61 0.38 -14.51
N LEU A 114 12.27 0.85 -13.44
CA LEU A 114 12.47 0.06 -12.23
C LEU A 114 11.15 -0.20 -11.52
N LEU A 115 10.29 0.81 -11.39
CA LEU A 115 8.97 0.67 -10.78
C LEU A 115 8.11 -0.35 -11.54
N LEU A 116 8.13 -0.31 -12.89
CA LEU A 116 7.40 -1.29 -13.71
C LEU A 116 7.92 -2.71 -13.49
N SER A 117 9.25 -2.91 -13.53
CA SER A 117 9.87 -4.21 -13.26
C SER A 117 9.51 -4.75 -11.86
N LYS A 118 9.48 -3.88 -10.85
CA LYS A 118 9.11 -4.25 -9.47
C LYS A 118 7.63 -4.59 -9.34
N GLN A 119 6.76 -3.90 -10.05
CA GLN A 119 5.35 -4.24 -10.11
C GLN A 119 5.13 -5.63 -10.71
N ASP A 120 5.82 -5.97 -11.80
CA ASP A 120 5.68 -7.29 -12.42
C ASP A 120 6.20 -8.40 -11.49
N GLN A 121 7.32 -8.17 -10.81
CA GLN A 121 7.83 -9.09 -9.77
C GLN A 121 6.82 -9.27 -8.62
N LEU A 122 6.17 -8.19 -8.18
CA LEU A 122 5.15 -8.25 -7.12
C LEU A 122 3.92 -9.04 -7.57
N LYS A 123 3.42 -8.80 -8.79
CA LYS A 123 2.31 -9.56 -9.37
C LYS A 123 2.64 -11.05 -9.46
N GLN A 124 3.87 -11.40 -9.85
CA GLN A 124 4.32 -12.81 -9.89
C GLN A 124 4.45 -13.44 -8.49
N SER A 125 4.73 -12.63 -7.47
CA SER A 125 4.88 -13.09 -6.08
C SER A 125 3.54 -13.25 -5.35
N LEU A 126 2.45 -12.80 -5.97
CA LEU A 126 1.09 -12.89 -5.46
C LEU A 126 0.30 -13.91 -6.27
N PRO A 127 -0.39 -14.87 -5.63
CA PRO A 127 -1.30 -15.76 -6.34
C PRO A 127 -2.59 -15.00 -6.68
N LEU A 128 -2.56 -14.01 -7.58
CA LEU A 128 -3.71 -13.13 -7.87
C LEU A 128 -4.96 -13.93 -8.27
N THR A 129 -4.76 -15.02 -9.00
CA THR A 129 -5.80 -15.93 -9.50
C THR A 129 -5.30 -17.36 -9.43
N HIS A 130 -6.23 -18.31 -9.26
CA HIS A 130 -5.96 -19.74 -9.44
C HIS A 130 -7.16 -20.40 -10.12
N LYS A 131 -6.92 -21.48 -10.88
CA LYS A 131 -7.96 -22.20 -11.62
C LYS A 131 -9.09 -22.74 -10.72
N ASP A 132 -8.77 -23.04 -9.47
CA ASP A 132 -9.70 -23.62 -8.49
C ASP A 132 -10.34 -22.55 -7.59
N TRP A 133 -10.09 -21.26 -7.83
CA TRP A 133 -10.67 -20.19 -7.03
C TRP A 133 -11.90 -19.61 -7.73
N SER A 134 -12.97 -19.41 -6.96
CA SER A 134 -14.21 -18.78 -7.43
C SER A 134 -14.06 -17.27 -7.70
N ALA A 135 -13.02 -16.64 -7.13
CA ALA A 135 -12.71 -15.24 -7.30
C ALA A 135 -11.20 -14.99 -7.21
N PRO A 136 -10.67 -13.92 -7.84
CA PRO A 136 -9.29 -13.48 -7.62
C PRO A 136 -9.09 -13.04 -6.16
N CYS A 137 -7.90 -13.26 -5.58
CA CYS A 137 -7.62 -12.70 -4.25
C CYS A 137 -7.51 -11.17 -4.29
N ALA A 138 -7.03 -10.60 -5.40
CA ALA A 138 -7.02 -9.17 -5.69
C ALA A 138 -7.47 -8.91 -7.13
N ALA A 139 -8.30 -7.88 -7.32
CA ALA A 139 -8.70 -7.38 -8.63
C ALA A 139 -7.58 -6.60 -9.34
N GLY A 140 -6.58 -6.13 -8.59
CA GLY A 140 -5.40 -5.48 -9.15
C GLY A 140 -4.29 -5.32 -8.12
N CYS A 141 -3.06 -5.23 -8.62
CA CYS A 141 -1.86 -4.92 -7.84
C CYS A 141 -1.02 -3.90 -8.62
N VAL A 142 -0.69 -2.77 -8.00
CA VAL A 142 0.01 -1.66 -8.63
C VAL A 142 1.04 -1.06 -7.68
N ILE A 143 2.19 -0.67 -8.23
CA ILE A 143 3.16 0.18 -7.53
C ILE A 143 3.07 1.56 -8.15
N LEU A 144 2.96 2.60 -7.33
CA LEU A 144 2.81 3.98 -7.77
C LEU A 144 3.87 4.86 -7.11
N ASN A 145 4.33 5.88 -7.83
CA ASN A 145 4.95 7.05 -7.19
C ASN A 145 3.88 8.08 -6.77
N LEU A 146 4.29 9.15 -6.09
CA LEU A 146 3.36 10.18 -5.62
C LEU A 146 2.54 10.83 -6.73
N ASP A 147 3.16 11.12 -7.88
CA ASP A 147 2.46 11.76 -9.00
C ASP A 147 1.41 10.84 -9.62
N GLN A 148 1.74 9.55 -9.77
CA GLN A 148 0.81 8.55 -10.28
C GLN A 148 -0.34 8.31 -9.28
N TYR A 149 -0.05 8.27 -7.99
CA TYR A 149 -1.07 8.16 -6.94
C TYR A 149 -2.05 9.35 -7.01
N LYS A 150 -1.54 10.59 -7.08
CA LYS A 150 -2.38 11.80 -7.21
C LYS A 150 -3.21 11.80 -8.49
N LYS A 151 -2.66 11.33 -9.61
CA LYS A 151 -3.41 11.19 -10.86
C LYS A 151 -4.57 10.20 -10.74
N GLN A 152 -4.38 9.12 -9.99
CA GLN A 152 -5.37 8.05 -9.85
C GLN A 152 -6.43 8.34 -8.79
N PHE A 153 -6.04 8.94 -7.67
CA PHE A 153 -6.92 9.15 -6.50
C PHE A 153 -7.32 10.62 -6.28
N GLY A 154 -6.82 11.54 -7.11
CA GLY A 154 -7.09 12.98 -7.02
C GLY A 154 -5.89 13.77 -6.48
N SER A 155 -5.75 15.03 -6.89
CA SER A 155 -4.59 15.87 -6.58
C SER A 155 -4.38 16.10 -5.07
N ASN A 156 -5.46 16.04 -4.30
CA ASN A 156 -5.48 16.29 -2.86
C ASN A 156 -5.50 14.99 -2.04
N SER A 157 -5.42 13.82 -2.69
CA SER A 157 -5.51 12.52 -2.02
C SER A 157 -4.31 12.19 -1.12
N VAL A 158 -3.15 12.81 -1.38
CA VAL A 158 -1.96 12.67 -0.54
C VAL A 158 -1.14 13.96 -0.56
N ARG A 159 -0.59 14.36 0.59
CA ARG A 159 0.32 15.50 0.70
C ARG A 159 1.44 15.24 1.70
N ARG A 160 2.56 15.95 1.53
CA ARG A 160 3.62 16.02 2.54
C ARG A 160 3.23 17.04 3.61
N LEU A 161 3.32 16.68 4.88
CA LEU A 161 3.08 17.59 6.01
C LEU A 161 4.16 18.67 6.07
N SER A 162 5.42 18.28 5.84
CA SER A 162 6.60 19.15 5.78
C SER A 162 6.55 20.19 4.66
N ALA A 163 5.83 19.93 3.56
CA ALA A 163 5.72 20.84 2.42
C ALA A 163 4.73 22.00 2.66
N GLY A 164 4.13 22.06 3.86
CA GLY A 164 3.24 23.14 4.28
C GLY A 164 1.76 22.78 4.12
N GLY A 165 1.06 22.70 5.25
CA GLY A 165 -0.37 22.99 5.28
C GLY A 165 -0.58 24.47 4.99
N LYS A 166 -1.47 24.78 4.06
CA LYS A 166 -2.16 26.07 4.05
C LYS A 166 -3.41 25.94 4.89
#